data_AF-A0A944IM40-F1
#
_entry.id   AF-A0A944IM40-F1
#
_cell.length_a   1.000
_cell.length_b   1.000
_cell.length_c   1.000
_cell.angle_alpha   90.00
_cell.angle_beta   90.00
_cell.angle_gamma   90.00
#
_symmetry.space_group_name_H-M   'P 1'
#
loop_
_entity.id
_entity.type
_entity.pdbx_description
1 polymer ?
#
loop_
_entity_poly.entity_id
_entity_poly.type
_entity_poly.pdbx_seq_one_letter_code
_entity_poly.pdbx_strand_id
1 'polypeptide(L)' 'MIEALDLEAGELARKAGISIFFADGEALTGAWAESTLRDRRVFLGRALRSLTISLPRYPGDRTPILDRVVPQWVA' A
#
# COMPACT_ATOMS: atom_id res chain seq x y z
N MET A 1 -28.41 0.53 -11.24
CA MET A 1 -28.44 -0.22 -9.96
C MET A 1 -27.08 -0.82 -9.57
N ILE A 2 -26.03 -0.67 -10.39
CA ILE A 2 -24.66 -1.11 -10.08
C ILE A 2 -23.86 0.02 -9.41
N GLU A 3 -24.07 1.28 -9.81
CA GLU A 3 -23.38 2.45 -9.24
C GLU A 3 -23.61 2.65 -7.74
N ALA A 4 -24.81 2.32 -7.25
CA ALA A 4 -25.11 2.40 -5.81
C ALA A 4 -24.31 1.37 -5.01
N LEU A 5 -24.13 0.16 -5.55
CA LEU A 5 -23.36 -0.92 -4.92
C LEU A 5 -21.85 -0.65 -4.98
N ASP A 6 -21.34 -0.05 -6.06
CA ASP A 6 -19.94 0.36 -6.16
C ASP A 6 -19.60 1.52 -5.21
N LEU A 7 -20.53 2.46 -5.04
CA LEU A 7 -20.41 3.55 -4.06
C LEU A 7 -20.43 3.01 -2.63
N GLU A 8 -21.36 2.08 -2.34
CA GLU A 8 -21.45 1.44 -1.02
C GLU A 8 -20.23 0.56 -0.73
N ALA A 9 -19.69 -0.14 -1.73
CA ALA A 9 -18.43 -0.90 -1.63
C ALA A 9 -17.21 0.01 -1.42
N GLY A 10 -17.18 1.19 -2.07
CA GLY A 10 -16.17 2.22 -1.86
C GLY A 10 -16.25 2.84 -0.45
N GLU A 11 -17.46 3.08 0.04
CA GLU A 11 -17.74 3.54 1.41
C GLU A 11 -17.37 2.48 2.46
N LEU A 12 -17.67 1.20 2.19
CA LEU A 12 -17.27 0.07 3.04
C LEU A 12 -15.77 -0.16 3.02
N ALA A 13 -15.08 0.00 1.88
CA ALA A 13 -13.63 -0.06 1.82
C ALA A 13 -12.95 1.09 2.59
N ARG A 14 -13.63 2.24 2.69
CA ARG A 14 -13.21 3.40 3.48
C ARG A 14 -13.50 3.23 4.98
N LYS A 15 -14.62 2.60 5.35
CA LYS A 15 -15.03 2.34 6.75
C LYS A 15 -14.44 1.08 7.37
N ALA A 16 -14.20 0.02 6.59
CA ALA A 16 -13.47 -1.19 7.00
C ALA A 16 -11.96 -0.95 7.00
N GLY A 17 -11.59 0.25 7.47
CA GLY A 17 -10.28 0.86 7.34
C GLY A 17 -9.19 -0.14 7.67
N ILE A 18 -8.23 -0.23 6.76
CA ILE A 18 -6.91 -0.82 6.97
C ILE A 18 -6.26 -0.24 8.26
N SER A 19 -6.80 0.85 8.80
CA SER A 19 -6.59 1.39 10.15
C SER A 19 -6.49 0.32 11.25
N ILE A 20 -7.23 -0.78 11.19
CA ILE A 20 -7.14 -1.85 12.21
C ILE A 20 -5.74 -2.50 12.17
N PHE A 21 -5.16 -2.64 10.98
CA PHE A 21 -3.80 -3.16 10.78
C PHE A 21 -2.70 -2.13 11.04
N PHE A 22 -3.00 -0.83 10.94
CA PHE A 22 -2.06 0.21 11.35
C PHE A 22 -1.97 0.37 12.87
N ALA A 23 -2.99 -0.08 13.62
CA ALA A 23 -3.02 -0.06 15.08
C ALA A 23 -2.32 -1.28 15.73
N ASP A 24 -2.23 -2.40 15.01
CA ASP A 24 -1.59 -3.64 15.47
C ASP A 24 -0.63 -4.20 14.41
N GLY A 25 0.67 -3.90 14.61
CA GLY A 25 1.73 -4.32 13.71
C GLY A 25 1.99 -5.83 13.69
N GLU A 26 1.67 -6.56 14.77
CA GLU A 26 1.83 -8.02 14.81
C GLU A 26 0.74 -8.70 13.97
N ALA A 27 -0.51 -8.23 14.10
CA ALA A 27 -1.62 -8.70 13.28
C ALA A 27 -1.39 -8.44 11.79
N LEU A 28 -0.86 -7.28 11.42
CA LEU A 28 -0.48 -6.97 10.03
C LEU A 28 0.65 -7.89 9.53
N THR A 29 1.65 -8.18 10.37
CA THR A 29 2.77 -9.06 10.00
C THR A 29 2.29 -10.48 9.71
N GLY A 30 1.41 -11.02 10.56
CA GLY A 30 0.79 -12.34 10.35
C GLY A 30 -0.04 -12.38 9.07
N ALA A 31 -0.94 -11.41 8.88
CA ALA A 31 -1.76 -11.32 7.67
C ALA A 31 -0.91 -11.15 6.40
N TRP A 32 0.19 -10.39 6.47
CA TRP A 32 1.11 -10.23 5.35
C TRP A 32 1.80 -11.54 4.98
N ALA A 33 2.26 -12.31 5.97
CA ALA A 33 2.93 -13.60 5.75
C ALA A 33 2.02 -14.60 5.03
N GLU A 34 0.75 -14.66 5.41
CA GLU A 34 -0.25 -15.59 4.84
C GLU A 34 -0.89 -15.10 3.53
N SER A 35 -0.76 -13.81 3.21
CA SER A 35 -1.37 -13.19 2.03
C SER A 35 -0.74 -13.59 0.70
N THR A 36 -1.57 -13.63 -0.35
CA THR A 36 -1.08 -13.88 -1.72
C THR A 36 -0.43 -12.61 -2.31
N LEU A 37 0.33 -12.77 -3.40
CA LEU A 37 0.86 -11.63 -4.17
C LEU A 37 -0.24 -10.68 -4.66
N ARG A 38 -1.43 -11.22 -4.96
CA ARG A 38 -2.58 -10.41 -5.39
C ARG A 38 -3.07 -9.54 -4.24
N ASP A 39 -3.21 -10.11 -3.05
CA ASP A 39 -3.70 -9.39 -1.87
C ASP A 39 -2.73 -8.29 -1.45
N ARG A 40 -1.42 -8.59 -1.47
CA ARG A 40 -0.36 -7.59 -1.21
C ARG A 40 -0.42 -6.41 -2.18
N ARG A 41 -0.66 -6.67 -3.47
CA ARG A 41 -0.82 -5.60 -4.47
C ARG A 41 -2.06 -4.77 -4.22
N VAL A 42 -3.18 -5.39 -3.86
CA VAL A 42 -4.43 -4.68 -3.53
C VAL A 42 -4.23 -3.82 -2.29
N PHE A 43 -3.59 -4.37 -1.25
CA PHE A 43 -3.25 -3.63 -0.04
C PHE A 43 -2.38 -2.40 -0.35
N LEU A 44 -1.27 -2.59 -1.07
CA LEU A 44 -0.36 -1.50 -1.44
C LEU A 44 -1.06 -0.46 -2.30
N GLY A 45 -1.93 -0.86 -3.23
CA GLY A 45 -2.72 0.06 -4.05
C GLY A 45 -3.71 0.92 -3.27
N ARG A 46 -4.07 0.52 -2.04
CA ARG A 46 -4.92 1.31 -1.13
C ARG A 46 -4.12 2.09 -0.08
N ALA A 47 -3.02 1.53 0.40
CA ALA A 47 -2.20 2.10 1.46
C ALA A 47 -1.18 3.14 0.96
N LEU A 48 -0.74 3.03 -0.30
CA LEU A 48 0.18 3.99 -0.91
C LEU A 48 -0.60 5.05 -1.69
N ARG A 49 -0.37 6.31 -1.34
CA ARG A 49 -0.77 7.46 -2.15
C ARG A 49 0.06 7.56 -3.43
N SER A 50 1.37 7.34 -3.32
CA SER A 50 2.27 7.33 -4.47
C SER A 50 3.53 6.49 -4.19
N LEU A 51 4.20 6.07 -5.25
CA LEU A 51 5.48 5.37 -5.19
C LEU A 51 6.42 5.99 -6.22
N THR A 52 7.54 6.54 -5.77
CA THR A 52 8.51 7.21 -6.66
C THR A 52 9.91 6.60 -6.50
N ILE A 53 10.78 6.83 -7.48
CA ILE A 53 12.17 6.41 -7.44
C ILE A 53 13.03 7.66 -7.35
N SER A 54 13.87 7.76 -6.32
CA SER A 54 14.81 8.87 -6.19
C SER A 54 15.85 8.82 -7.32
N LEU A 55 16.14 9.98 -7.90
CA LEU A 55 17.13 10.11 -8.96
C LEU A 55 18.55 9.75 -8.47
N PRO A 56 19.43 9.27 -9.37
CA PRO A 56 20.86 9.11 -9.06
C PRO A 56 21.45 10.43 -8.55
N ARG A 57 22.28 10.35 -7.49
CA ARG A 57 22.90 11.54 -6.90
C ARG A 57 24.13 12.03 -7.67
N TYR A 58 24.79 11.13 -8.39
CA TYR A 58 26.00 11.41 -9.16
C TYR A 58 26.20 10.39 -10.31
N PRO A 59 27.01 10.70 -11.34
CA PRO A 59 27.35 9.75 -12.38
C PRO A 59 28.01 8.49 -11.81
N GLY A 60 27.48 7.31 -12.17
CA GLY A 60 27.96 6.03 -11.63
C GLY A 60 27.43 5.68 -10.25
N ASP A 61 26.40 6.38 -9.75
CA ASP A 61 25.68 6.00 -8.53
C ASP A 61 25.06 4.59 -8.67
N ARG A 62 25.55 3.67 -7.83
CA ARG A 62 25.18 2.25 -7.76
C ARG A 62 24.20 1.92 -6.63
N THR A 63 23.57 2.91 -6.00
CA THR A 63 22.56 2.65 -4.96
C THR A 63 21.49 1.70 -5.52
N PRO A 64 21.24 0.54 -4.86
CA PRO A 64 20.24 -0.42 -5.28
C PRO A 64 18.87 0.22 -5.49
N ILE A 65 18.10 -0.26 -6.46
CA ILE A 65 16.80 0.34 -6.80
C ILE A 65 15.81 0.31 -5.64
N LEU A 66 15.87 -0.72 -4.78
CA LEU A 66 15.03 -0.84 -3.59
C LEU A 66 15.31 0.28 -2.58
N ASP A 67 16.57 0.68 -2.44
CA ASP A 67 16.99 1.78 -1.55
C ASP A 67 16.63 3.17 -2.12
N ARG A 68 16.12 3.21 -3.37
CA ARG A 68 15.65 4.42 -4.04
C ARG A 68 14.13 4.53 -4.06
N VAL A 69 13.42 3.52 -3.61
CA VAL A 69 11.96 3.54 -3.55
C VAL A 69 11.53 4.48 -2.43
N VAL A 70 10.79 5.53 -2.80
CA VAL A 70 10.23 6.51 -1.87
C VAL A 70 8.71 6.33 -1.87
N PRO A 71 8.15 5.57 -0.91
CA PRO A 71 6.72 5.41 -0.75
C PRO A 71 6.12 6.64 -0.06
N GLN A 72 4.98 7.09 -0.57
CA GLN A 72 4.12 8.04 0.11
C GLN A 72 2.87 7.30 0.58
N TRP A 73 2.69 7.20 1.89
CA TRP A 73 1.54 6.53 2.49
C TRP A 73 0.31 7.44 2.50
N VAL A 74 -0.88 6.83 2.50
CA VAL A 74 -2.13 7.53 2.79
C VAL A 74 -2.14 7.83 4.29
N ALA A 75 -2.41 9.09 4.66
CA ALA A 75 -2.43 9.58 6.04
C ALA A 75 -3.71 9.18 6.77
#